data_AF-A0A9E4S6G3-F1
#
_entry.id   AF-A0A9E4S6G3-F1
#
_cell.length_a   1.000
_cell.length_b   1.000
_cell.length_c   1.000
_cell.angle_alpha   90.00
_cell.angle_beta   90.00
_cell.angle_gamma   90.00
#
_symmetry.space_group_name_H-M   'P 1'
#
loop_
_entity.id
_entity.type
_entity.pdbx_description
1 polymer ?
#
loop_
_entity_poly.entity_id
_entity_poly.type
_entity_poly.pdbx_seq_one_letter_code
_entity_poly.pdbx_strand_id
1 'polypeptide(L)' 'EDIAKGEIKVVIDREFPLSEANAAHAYIESRQAFGRVLLMP' A
#
# COMPACT_ATOMS: atom_id res chain seq x y z
N GLU A 1 15.49 -12.68 -2.67
CA GLU A 1 16.73 -12.06 -2.15
C GLU A 1 16.85 -10.61 -2.57
N ASP A 2 16.49 -10.26 -3.81
CA ASP A 2 16.71 -8.95 -4.42
C ASP A 2 16.07 -7.76 -3.68
N ILE A 3 14.93 -7.98 -3.00
CA ILE A 3 14.32 -6.98 -2.10
C ILE A 3 15.24 -6.71 -0.88
N ALA A 4 15.77 -7.77 -0.26
CA ALA A 4 16.67 -7.64 0.89
C ALA A 4 18.03 -7.02 0.49
N LYS A 5 18.47 -7.28 -0.75
CA LYS A 5 19.64 -6.63 -1.36
C LYS A 5 19.37 -5.17 -1.77
N GLY A 6 18.10 -4.73 -1.81
CA GLY A 6 17.71 -3.37 -2.20
C GLY A 6 17.67 -3.13 -3.71
N GLU A 7 17.86 -4.17 -4.52
CA GLU A 7 17.82 -4.12 -5.98
C GLU A 7 16.38 -3.90 -6.50
N ILE A 8 15.39 -4.41 -5.76
CA ILE A 8 13.97 -4.15 -5.99
C ILE A 8 13.43 -3.28 -4.85
N LYS A 9 12.89 -2.11 -5.20
CA LYS A 9 12.23 -1.21 -4.24
C LYS A 9 10.72 -1.35 -4.34
N VAL A 10 10.08 -1.71 -3.22
CA VAL A 10 8.63 -1.71 -3.10
C VAL A 10 8.18 -0.30 -2.73
N VAL A 11 7.40 0.33 -3.60
CA VAL A 11 6.80 1.64 -3.31
C VAL A 11 5.57 1.43 -2.43
N ILE A 12 5.58 2.04 -1.25
CA ILE A 12 4.40 2.20 -0.41
C ILE A 12 3.74 3.52 -0.83
N ASP A 13 2.51 3.42 -1.29
CA ASP A 13 1.73 4.56 -1.74
C ASP A 13 1.08 5.29 -0.56
N ARG A 14 0.38 4.50 0.26
CA ARG A 14 -0.46 5.01 1.33
C ARG A 14 -0.66 3.95 2.41
N GLU A 15 -0.80 4.44 3.62
CA GLU A 15 -1.14 3.65 4.80
C GLU A 15 -2.49 4.13 5.33
N PHE A 16 -3.33 3.19 5.75
CA PHE A 16 -4.61 3.47 6.40
C PHE A 16 -4.64 2.77 7.76
N PRO A 17 -5.30 3.33 8.78
CA PRO A 17 -5.66 2.58 9.97
C PRO A 17 -6.49 1.34 9.59
N LEU A 18 -6.35 0.24 10.33
CA LEU A 18 -7.13 -0.97 10.12
C LEU A 18 -8.63 -0.71 10.28
N SER A 19 -8.99 0.23 11.17
CA SER A 19 -10.36 0.73 11.35
C SER A 19 -10.94 1.41 10.10
N GLU A 20 -10.11 1.81 9.15
CA GLU A 20 -10.49 2.51 7.91
C GLU A 20 -10.28 1.65 6.65
N ALA A 21 -10.34 0.32 6.78
CA ALA A 21 -10.17 -0.59 5.65
C ALA A 21 -11.12 -0.26 4.46
N ASN A 22 -12.33 0.23 4.72
CA ASN A 22 -13.25 0.68 3.67
C ASN A 22 -12.67 1.83 2.83
N ALA A 23 -11.96 2.78 3.44
CA ALA A 23 -11.31 3.88 2.73
C ALA A 23 -10.14 3.39 1.86
N ALA A 24 -9.38 2.42 2.36
CA ALA A 24 -8.31 1.77 1.58
C ALA A 24 -8.87 1.08 0.33
N HIS A 25 -9.99 0.35 0.45
CA HIS A 25 -10.66 -0.29 -0.68
C HIS A 25 -11.17 0.73 -1.71
N ALA A 26 -11.87 1.77 -1.26
CA ALA A 26 -12.35 2.83 -2.15
C ALA A 26 -11.21 3.52 -2.92
N TYR A 27 -10.06 3.75 -2.24
CA TYR A 27 -8.88 4.32 -2.88
C TYR A 27 -8.31 3.41 -3.98
N ILE A 28 -8.17 2.10 -3.72
CA ILE A 28 -7.68 1.14 -4.71
C ILE A 28 -8.64 1.03 -5.90
N GLU A 29 -9.94 0.96 -5.64
CA GLU A 29 -10.98 0.84 -6.67
C GLU A 29 -11.06 2.08 -7.58
N SER A 30 -10.73 3.26 -7.05
CA SER A 30 -10.66 4.49 -7.83
C SER A 30 -9.55 4.51 -8.90
N ARG A 31 -8.64 3.52 -8.87
CA ARG A 31 -7.44 3.43 -9.72
C ARG A 31 -6.44 4.58 -9.54
N GLN A 32 -6.55 5.32 -8.44
CA GLN A 32 -5.56 6.33 -8.05
C GLN A 32 -4.32 5.72 -7.40
N ALA A 33 -4.43 4.50 -6.89
CA ALA A 33 -3.34 3.83 -6.20
C ALA A 33 -2.14 3.54 -7.12
N PHE A 34 -0.95 3.89 -6.65
CA PHE A 34 0.33 3.58 -7.29
C PHE A 34 1.29 2.92 -6.30
N GLY A 35 1.49 1.61 -6.43
CA GLY A 35 2.32 0.83 -5.50
C GLY A 35 1.46 0.05 -4.52
N ARG A 36 1.93 -0.10 -3.28
CA ARG A 36 1.27 -0.91 -2.24
C ARG A 36 0.53 -0.02 -1.24
N VAL A 37 -0.67 -0.44 -0.88
CA VAL A 37 -1.46 0.14 0.20
C VAL A 37 -1.38 -0.78 1.42
N LEU A 38 -1.12 -0.21 2.60
CA LEU A 38 -1.00 -0.97 3.86
C LEU A 38 -2.13 -0.62 4.84
N LEU A 39 -2.48 -1.59 5.68
CA LEU A 39 -3.34 -1.39 6.84
C LEU A 39 -2.50 -1.49 8.11
N MET A 40 -2.58 -0.46 8.95
CA MET A 40 -1.86 -0.36 10.21
C MET A 40 -2.78 -0.76 11.37
N PRO A 41 -2.35 -1.64 12.30
CA PRO A 41 -3.18 -2.13 13.40
C PRO A 41 -3.75 -1.04 14.30
#